data_AF-A0A2E2TL56-F1
#
_entry.id   AF-A0A2E2TL56-F1
#
_cell.length_a   1.000
_cell.length_b   1.000
_cell.length_c   1.000
_cell.angle_alpha   90.00
_cell.angle_beta   90.00
_cell.angle_gamma   90.00
#
_symmetry.space_group_name_H-M   'P 1'
#
loop_
_entity.id
_entity.type
_entity.pdbx_description
1 polymer ?
#
loop_
_entity_poly.entity_id
_entity_poly.type
_entity_poly.pdbx_seq_one_letter_code
_entity_poly.pdbx_strand_id
1 'polypeptide(L)'
;MLDELCHIYDYNRKYLIHFFRGNDKLDYAKRGPKPRYQGEALFSALRDIWLATDLMCSKRLKSAIPLWLPFYNKPLSQSVKSRLLSISPATIDRLLKPYKRHGLSGTKPGYLLKNQIPIKTNHWDTTIPGFVEADTVAHCGNSLQGDFIWSITLTDIVTCWTENRGVWNKGAEGVVEQIKAIEKILPFQLLGFDCDNGLR
;
A
#
# COMPACT_ATOMS: atom_id res chain seq x y z
N MET A 1 51.89 9.08 -28.62
CA MET A 1 50.45 9.17 -28.29
C MET A 1 50.15 9.89 -26.96
N LEU A 2 50.54 9.39 -25.77
CA LEU A 2 50.28 10.13 -24.51
C LEU A 2 51.07 11.44 -24.38
N ASP A 3 52.32 11.45 -24.83
CA ASP A 3 53.18 12.65 -24.82
C ASP A 3 52.67 13.75 -25.76
N GLU A 4 52.17 13.38 -26.95
CA GLU A 4 51.56 14.32 -27.89
C GLU A 4 50.28 14.94 -27.31
N LEU A 5 49.46 14.15 -26.60
CA LEU A 5 48.27 14.66 -25.92
C LEU A 5 48.62 15.58 -24.74
N CYS A 6 49.67 15.28 -23.98
CA CYS A 6 50.17 16.20 -22.95
C CYS A 6 50.58 17.53 -23.56
N HIS A 7 51.22 17.51 -24.74
CA HIS A 7 51.75 18.71 -25.39
C HIS A 7 50.67 19.55 -26.11
N ILE A 8 49.62 18.90 -26.65
CA ILE A 8 48.52 19.58 -27.34
C ILE A 8 47.52 20.19 -26.35
N TYR A 9 47.25 19.51 -25.23
CA TYR A 9 46.20 19.88 -24.28
C TYR A 9 46.72 20.41 -22.93
N ASP A 10 48.04 20.51 -22.74
CA ASP A 10 48.72 20.94 -21.51
C ASP A 10 48.25 20.22 -20.24
N TYR A 11 47.83 18.97 -20.39
CA TYR A 11 47.40 18.14 -19.26
C TYR A 11 48.57 17.36 -18.67
N ASN A 12 48.56 17.26 -17.34
CA ASN A 12 49.54 16.45 -16.63
C ASN A 12 49.40 14.97 -17.03
N ARG A 13 50.52 14.32 -17.35
CA ARG A 13 50.56 12.91 -17.76
C ARG A 13 49.82 11.98 -16.80
N LYS A 14 49.92 12.20 -15.48
CA LYS A 14 49.21 11.37 -14.48
C LYS A 14 47.69 11.52 -14.59
N TYR A 15 47.22 12.73 -14.91
CA TYR A 15 45.80 13.00 -15.14
C TYR A 15 45.30 12.26 -16.37
N LEU A 16 46.01 12.33 -17.51
CA LEU A 16 45.62 11.61 -18.73
C LEU A 16 45.66 10.09 -18.55
N ILE A 17 46.63 9.55 -17.83
CA ILE A 17 46.66 8.12 -17.47
C ILE A 17 45.42 7.73 -16.66
N HIS A 18 45.00 8.56 -15.70
CA HIS A 18 43.79 8.29 -14.92
C HIS A 18 42.52 8.38 -15.77
N PHE A 19 42.43 9.39 -16.63
CA PHE A 19 41.32 9.61 -17.55
C PHE A 19 41.14 8.43 -18.53
N PHE A 20 42.22 7.99 -19.18
CA PHE A 20 42.18 6.89 -20.14
C PHE A 20 42.06 5.51 -19.50
N ARG A 21 42.49 5.34 -18.24
CA ARG A 21 42.29 4.08 -17.52
C ARG A 21 40.82 3.79 -17.24
N GLY A 22 39.92 4.77 -17.40
CA GLY A 22 38.51 4.62 -17.08
C GLY A 22 38.30 4.29 -15.59
N ASN A 23 37.07 4.40 -15.13
CA ASN A 23 36.70 3.83 -13.84
C ASN A 23 36.52 2.30 -13.99
N ASP A 24 37.58 1.59 -14.35
CA ASP A 24 37.63 0.11 -14.38
C ASP A 24 37.71 -0.48 -12.96
N LYS A 25 37.09 0.19 -11.99
CA LYS A 25 36.66 -0.49 -10.78
C LYS A 25 35.42 -1.28 -11.17
N LEU A 26 35.63 -2.50 -11.64
CA LEU A 26 34.64 -3.54 -11.45
C LEU A 26 34.39 -3.62 -9.94
N ASP A 27 33.34 -2.97 -9.47
CA ASP A 27 32.84 -3.14 -8.12
C ASP A 27 32.37 -4.59 -8.03
N TYR A 28 33.31 -5.48 -7.69
CA TYR A 28 32.99 -6.82 -7.25
C TYR A 28 32.24 -6.65 -5.93
N ALA A 29 30.92 -6.47 -6.02
CA ALA A 29 30.04 -6.47 -4.88
C ALA A 29 30.37 -7.74 -4.08
N LYS A 30 30.89 -7.57 -2.86
CA LYS A 30 31.25 -8.69 -1.99
C LYS A 30 30.06 -9.63 -1.96
N ARG A 31 30.25 -10.88 -2.39
CA ARG A 31 29.18 -11.87 -2.48
C ARG A 31 28.59 -12.00 -1.09
N GLY A 32 27.37 -11.48 -0.92
CA GLY A 32 26.71 -11.47 0.38
C GLY A 32 26.59 -12.89 0.94
N PRO A 33 26.39 -13.03 2.27
CA PRO A 33 26.19 -14.34 2.89
C PRO A 33 25.10 -15.13 2.16
N LYS A 34 25.27 -16.46 2.10
CA LYS A 34 24.30 -17.33 1.43
C LYS A 34 22.90 -17.04 2.00
N PRO A 35 21.93 -16.70 1.16
CA PRO A 35 20.60 -16.30 1.62
C PRO A 35 19.89 -17.46 2.35
N ARG A 36 19.70 -17.28 3.67
CA ARG A 36 19.12 -18.26 4.61
C ARG A 36 17.69 -18.70 4.27
N TYR A 37 16.93 -17.84 3.62
CA TYR A 37 15.51 -18.02 3.29
C TYR A 37 15.31 -18.22 1.79
N GLN A 38 16.06 -19.16 1.22
CA GLN A 38 15.86 -19.67 -0.13
C GLN A 38 15.21 -21.06 -0.08
N GLY A 39 14.32 -21.31 -1.03
CA GLY A 39 13.64 -22.58 -1.22
C GLY A 39 12.17 -22.39 -1.55
N GLU A 40 11.72 -23.07 -2.60
CA GLU A 40 10.34 -23.03 -3.08
C GLU A 40 9.34 -23.46 -2.01
N ALA A 41 9.66 -24.50 -1.22
CA ALA A 41 8.79 -24.98 -0.14
C ALA A 41 8.55 -23.93 0.96
N LEU A 42 9.59 -23.18 1.36
CA LEU A 42 9.45 -22.12 2.36
C LEU A 42 8.60 -20.98 1.81
N PHE A 43 8.88 -20.58 0.57
CA PHE A 43 8.15 -19.50 -0.09
C PHE A 43 6.68 -19.86 -0.30
N SER A 44 6.39 -21.07 -0.80
CA SER A 44 5.02 -21.57 -0.99
C SER A 44 4.24 -21.55 0.31
N ALA A 45 4.81 -22.08 1.40
CA ALA A 45 4.14 -22.08 2.70
C ALA A 45 3.91 -20.68 3.24
N LEU A 46 4.90 -19.78 3.13
CA LEU A 46 4.75 -18.39 3.55
C LEU A 46 3.64 -17.68 2.76
N ARG A 47 3.59 -17.90 1.44
CA ARG A 47 2.58 -17.31 0.56
C ARG A 47 1.19 -17.86 0.86
N ASP A 48 1.05 -19.17 1.06
CA ASP A 48 -0.22 -19.81 1.35
C ASP A 48 -0.79 -19.31 2.69
N ILE A 49 0.04 -19.23 3.74
CA ILE A 49 -0.38 -18.66 5.04
C ILE A 49 -0.72 -17.18 4.90
N TRP A 50 0.04 -16.41 4.11
CA TRP A 50 -0.24 -15.00 3.86
C TRP A 50 -1.58 -14.78 3.15
N LEU A 51 -1.92 -15.62 2.16
CA LEU A 51 -3.20 -15.57 1.48
C LEU A 51 -4.36 -16.00 2.40
N ALA A 52 -4.16 -17.02 3.22
CA ALA A 52 -5.17 -17.50 4.16
C ALA A 52 -5.43 -16.53 5.33
N THR A 53 -4.52 -15.58 5.57
CA THR A 53 -4.64 -14.55 6.62
C THR A 53 -5.08 -13.19 6.06
N ASP A 54 -5.78 -13.15 4.93
CA ASP A 54 -6.23 -11.91 4.27
C ASP A 54 -5.08 -10.91 4.08
N LEU A 55 -3.93 -11.41 3.63
CA LEU A 55 -2.77 -10.61 3.28
C LEU A 55 -2.16 -9.79 4.43
N MET A 56 -2.23 -10.29 5.68
CA MET A 56 -1.64 -9.64 6.86
C MET A 56 -0.27 -9.00 6.61
N CYS A 57 -0.06 -7.80 7.16
CA CYS A 57 1.24 -7.15 7.12
C CYS A 57 2.31 -8.01 7.82
N SER A 58 3.57 -7.88 7.42
CA SER A 58 4.66 -8.78 7.86
C SER A 58 4.81 -8.89 9.38
N LYS A 59 4.52 -7.81 10.13
CA LYS A 59 4.55 -7.81 11.60
C LYS A 59 3.46 -8.71 12.19
N ARG A 60 2.23 -8.61 11.71
CA ARG A 60 1.10 -9.46 12.14
C ARG A 60 1.28 -10.88 11.64
N LEU A 61 1.70 -11.05 10.39
CA LEU A 61 1.95 -12.36 9.80
C LEU A 61 3.00 -13.13 10.59
N LYS A 62 4.09 -12.48 11.01
CA LYS A 62 5.11 -13.12 11.88
C LYS A 62 4.49 -13.72 13.14
N SER A 63 3.61 -13.00 13.81
CA SER A 63 2.92 -13.49 15.02
C SER A 63 1.87 -14.56 14.70
N ALA A 64 1.27 -14.52 13.50
CA ALA A 64 0.30 -15.50 13.05
C ALA A 64 0.95 -16.83 12.64
N ILE A 65 2.15 -16.83 12.03
CA ILE A 65 2.80 -18.05 11.51
C ILE A 65 2.78 -19.22 12.51
N PRO A 66 3.17 -19.07 13.80
CA PRO A 66 3.13 -20.16 14.77
C PRO A 66 1.72 -20.74 15.02
N LEU A 67 0.68 -19.92 14.92
CA LEU A 67 -0.72 -20.31 15.12
C LEU A 67 -1.27 -21.06 13.90
N TRP A 68 -0.81 -20.69 12.70
CA TRP A 68 -1.30 -21.25 11.43
C TRP A 68 -0.53 -22.50 10.99
N LEU A 69 0.75 -22.60 11.33
CA LEU A 69 1.62 -23.70 10.90
C LEU A 69 1.09 -25.11 11.28
N PRO A 70 0.44 -25.34 12.44
CA PRO A 70 -0.16 -26.64 12.78
C PRO A 70 -1.30 -27.07 11.84
N PHE A 71 -2.01 -26.12 11.25
CA PHE A 71 -3.15 -26.36 10.35
C PHE A 71 -2.75 -26.36 8.87
N TYR A 72 -1.47 -26.15 8.58
CA TYR A 72 -0.96 -26.17 7.22
C TYR A 72 -0.87 -27.60 6.70
N ASN A 73 -1.65 -27.91 5.66
CA ASN A 73 -1.90 -29.27 5.18
C ASN A 73 -0.81 -29.86 4.26
N LYS A 74 0.12 -29.05 3.75
CA LYS A 74 1.19 -29.55 2.87
C LYS A 74 2.41 -29.99 3.69
N PRO A 75 3.10 -31.07 3.29
CA PRO A 75 4.26 -31.57 4.02
C PRO A 75 5.40 -30.53 4.00
N LEU A 76 5.91 -30.21 5.19
CA LEU A 76 7.06 -29.33 5.37
C LEU A 76 8.14 -30.04 6.17
N SER A 77 9.38 -29.98 5.68
CA SER A 77 10.53 -30.47 6.44
C SER A 77 10.72 -29.66 7.72
N GLN A 78 11.29 -30.29 8.75
CA GLN A 78 11.53 -29.61 10.03
C GLN A 78 12.43 -28.37 9.89
N SER A 79 13.36 -28.40 8.94
CA SER A 79 14.20 -27.26 8.54
C SER A 79 13.37 -26.08 8.00
N VAL A 80 12.34 -26.34 7.20
CA VAL A 80 11.48 -25.26 6.68
C VAL A 80 10.59 -24.69 7.78
N LYS A 81 10.01 -25.55 8.63
CA LYS A 81 9.20 -25.11 9.78
C LYS A 81 10.01 -24.20 10.72
N SER A 82 11.22 -24.60 11.09
CA SER A 82 12.08 -23.80 11.97
C SER A 82 12.47 -22.46 11.32
N ARG A 83 12.74 -22.45 10.01
CA ARG A 83 13.00 -21.20 9.27
C ARG A 83 11.78 -20.28 9.28
N LEU A 84 10.58 -20.79 8.99
CA LEU A 84 9.33 -20.02 9.04
C LEU A 84 9.07 -19.40 10.41
N LEU A 85 9.31 -20.15 11.49
CA LEU A 85 9.16 -19.64 12.86
C LEU A 85 10.21 -18.57 13.21
N SER A 86 11.41 -18.67 12.64
CA SER A 86 12.52 -17.72 12.89
C SER A 86 12.53 -16.49 11.98
N ILE A 87 11.65 -16.43 10.99
CA ILE A 87 11.69 -15.39 9.95
C ILE A 87 11.40 -13.99 10.54
N SER A 88 12.13 -12.98 10.06
CA SER A 88 11.89 -11.59 10.46
C SER A 88 10.83 -10.93 9.58
N PRO A 89 10.11 -9.89 10.08
CA PRO A 89 9.13 -9.16 9.27
C PRO A 89 9.74 -8.55 8.00
N ALA A 90 10.94 -7.98 8.10
CA ALA A 90 11.66 -7.44 6.94
C ALA A 90 11.97 -8.50 5.87
N THR A 91 12.25 -9.74 6.29
CA THR A 91 12.47 -10.84 5.35
C THR A 91 11.17 -11.27 4.67
N ILE A 92 10.07 -11.35 5.44
CA ILE A 92 8.73 -11.61 4.91
C ILE A 92 8.40 -10.57 3.82
N ASP A 93 8.59 -9.28 4.12
CA ASP A 93 8.32 -8.20 3.17
C ASP A 93 9.13 -8.34 1.89
N ARG A 94 10.42 -8.66 2.01
CA ARG A 94 11.30 -8.87 0.84
C ARG A 94 10.88 -10.08 0.00
N LEU A 95 10.47 -11.19 0.63
CA LEU A 95 10.05 -12.41 -0.07
C LEU A 95 8.70 -12.23 -0.76
N LEU A 96 7.75 -11.54 -0.11
CA LEU A 96 6.42 -11.31 -0.65
C LEU A 96 6.34 -10.09 -1.58
N LYS A 97 7.37 -9.23 -1.62
CA LYS A 97 7.41 -8.02 -2.46
C LYS A 97 6.96 -8.26 -3.91
N PRO A 98 7.39 -9.32 -4.63
CA PRO A 98 6.95 -9.54 -6.01
C PRO A 98 5.44 -9.83 -6.16
N TYR A 99 4.77 -10.20 -5.06
CA TYR A 99 3.37 -10.60 -5.02
C TYR A 99 2.47 -9.57 -4.35
N LYS A 100 3.06 -8.59 -3.65
CA LYS A 100 2.31 -7.44 -3.14
C LYS A 100 1.91 -6.57 -4.31
N ARG A 101 0.61 -6.49 -4.55
CA ARG A 101 0.03 -5.46 -5.39
C ARG A 101 -0.30 -4.26 -4.50
N HIS A 102 0.01 -3.06 -4.97
CA HIS A 102 -0.50 -1.86 -4.34
C HIS A 102 -2.01 -1.79 -4.59
N GLY A 103 -2.78 -1.38 -3.58
CA GLY A 103 -4.20 -1.10 -3.75
C GLY A 103 -4.39 -0.06 -4.86
N LEU A 104 -5.43 -0.24 -5.66
CA LEU A 104 -5.81 0.74 -6.66
C LEU A 104 -6.47 1.92 -5.95
N SER A 105 -5.87 3.10 -6.08
CA SER A 105 -6.47 4.34 -5.58
C SER A 105 -7.25 5.00 -6.70
N GLY A 106 -8.57 5.06 -6.57
CA GLY A 106 -9.43 5.86 -7.44
C GLY A 106 -9.27 7.37 -7.21
N THR A 107 -8.63 7.77 -6.10
CA THR A 107 -8.38 9.18 -5.76
C THR A 107 -6.94 9.57 -6.09
N LYS A 108 -6.76 10.75 -6.70
CA LYS A 108 -5.46 11.40 -6.86
C LYS A 108 -5.31 12.43 -5.74
N PRO A 109 -4.28 12.34 -4.89
CA PRO A 109 -4.04 13.37 -3.89
C PRO A 109 -3.76 14.70 -4.61
N GLY A 110 -4.60 15.71 -4.38
CA GLY A 110 -4.38 17.06 -4.88
C GLY A 110 -3.18 17.70 -4.18
N TYR A 111 -2.21 18.20 -4.95
CA TYR A 111 -0.99 18.82 -4.41
C TYR A 111 -1.19 20.24 -3.88
N LEU A 112 -2.21 20.97 -4.33
CA LEU A 112 -2.26 22.43 -4.19
C LEU A 112 -3.09 22.93 -2.99
N LEU A 113 -4.16 22.25 -2.59
CA LEU A 113 -5.12 22.80 -1.62
C LEU A 113 -4.85 22.40 -0.16
N LYS A 114 -4.19 21.26 0.10
CA LYS A 114 -3.97 20.76 1.47
C LYS A 114 -3.05 21.65 2.32
N ASN A 115 -2.12 22.38 1.70
CA ASN A 115 -1.19 23.26 2.43
C ASN A 115 -1.70 24.70 2.58
N GLN A 116 -2.77 25.07 1.86
CA GLN A 116 -3.29 26.45 1.81
C GLN A 116 -4.62 26.60 2.57
N ILE A 117 -5.28 25.50 2.90
CA ILE A 117 -6.48 25.50 3.72
C ILE A 117 -6.04 25.11 5.14
N PRO A 118 -6.20 25.99 6.15
CA PRO A 118 -6.03 25.60 7.54
C PRO A 118 -6.89 24.36 7.80
N ILE A 119 -6.28 23.27 8.25
CA ILE A 119 -7.02 22.09 8.69
C ILE A 119 -7.87 22.57 9.87
N LYS A 120 -9.17 22.74 9.64
CA LYS A 120 -10.11 23.05 10.72
C LYS A 120 -10.13 21.83 11.64
N THR A 121 -9.39 21.90 12.74
CA THR A 121 -9.48 20.97 13.87
C THR A 121 -10.69 21.27 14.76
N ASN A 122 -11.72 21.93 14.21
CA ASN A 122 -12.97 22.08 14.93
C ASN A 122 -13.68 20.73 14.84
N HIS A 123 -13.51 19.95 15.89
CA HIS A 123 -14.34 18.79 16.16
C HIS A 123 -15.81 19.23 16.09
N TRP A 124 -16.62 18.51 15.34
CA TRP A 124 -18.06 18.64 15.44
C TRP A 124 -18.50 18.38 16.87
N ASP A 125 -19.71 18.81 17.22
CA ASP A 125 -20.28 18.47 18.50
C ASP A 125 -20.55 16.96 18.54
N THR A 126 -19.59 16.19 19.06
CA THR A 126 -19.66 14.72 19.16
C THR A 126 -20.57 14.26 20.28
N THR A 127 -21.48 15.12 20.77
CA THR A 127 -22.45 14.78 21.81
C THR A 127 -23.87 14.60 21.27
N ILE A 128 -24.15 15.03 20.02
CA ILE A 128 -25.46 14.89 19.38
C ILE A 128 -25.41 14.13 18.05
N PRO A 129 -26.41 13.30 17.72
CA PRO A 129 -26.52 12.66 16.40
C PRO A 129 -26.70 13.68 15.28
N GLY A 130 -26.26 13.32 14.07
CA GLY A 130 -26.45 14.10 12.84
C GLY A 130 -25.17 14.52 12.15
N PHE A 131 -23.99 14.15 12.66
CA PHE A 131 -22.71 14.49 12.07
C PHE A 131 -22.07 13.23 11.50
N VAL A 132 -22.01 13.11 10.18
CA VAL A 132 -21.61 11.88 9.50
C VAL A 132 -20.29 12.00 8.74
N GLU A 133 -19.45 10.98 8.85
CA GLU A 133 -18.29 10.76 7.99
C GLU A 133 -18.71 9.88 6.81
N ALA A 134 -18.41 10.33 5.60
CA ALA A 134 -18.76 9.68 4.35
C ALA A 134 -17.52 9.22 3.57
N ASP A 135 -17.50 7.95 3.18
CA ASP A 135 -16.43 7.35 2.36
C ASP A 135 -17.01 6.64 1.12
N THR A 136 -16.19 6.48 0.09
CA THR A 136 -16.53 5.75 -1.13
C THR A 136 -15.50 4.69 -1.49
N VAL A 137 -15.95 3.45 -1.68
CA VAL A 137 -15.10 2.32 -2.06
C VAL A 137 -15.43 1.83 -3.46
N ALA A 138 -14.42 1.75 -4.32
CA ALA A 138 -14.52 1.22 -5.68
C ALA A 138 -14.42 -0.31 -5.72
N HIS A 139 -15.44 -0.99 -6.21
CA HIS A 139 -15.43 -2.45 -6.44
C HIS A 139 -14.93 -2.80 -7.83
N CYS A 140 -13.71 -2.35 -8.15
CA CYS A 140 -13.12 -2.39 -9.49
C CYS A 140 -12.18 -3.58 -9.75
N GLY A 141 -12.05 -4.49 -8.77
CA GLY A 141 -11.15 -5.64 -8.86
C GLY A 141 -9.69 -5.23 -9.11
N ASN A 142 -9.15 -5.57 -10.28
CA ASN A 142 -7.75 -5.34 -10.66
C ASN A 142 -7.54 -4.14 -11.61
N SER A 143 -8.57 -3.39 -11.95
CA SER A 143 -8.45 -2.24 -12.85
C SER A 143 -9.44 -1.14 -12.50
N LEU A 144 -8.98 0.11 -12.43
CA LEU A 144 -9.85 1.28 -12.31
C LEU A 144 -10.42 1.75 -13.67
N GLN A 145 -10.14 1.01 -14.75
CA GLN A 145 -10.65 1.33 -16.08
C GLN A 145 -12.02 0.66 -16.29
N GLY A 146 -12.99 1.45 -16.72
CA GLY A 146 -14.35 1.00 -17.03
C GLY A 146 -15.35 1.37 -15.94
N ASP A 147 -16.54 0.79 -16.06
CA ASP A 147 -17.64 1.03 -15.15
C ASP A 147 -17.71 -0.05 -14.07
N PHE A 148 -17.93 0.36 -12.83
CA PHE A 148 -18.03 -0.57 -11.70
C PHE A 148 -18.87 0.02 -10.56
N ILE A 149 -19.26 -0.87 -9.65
CA ILE A 149 -20.04 -0.48 -8.48
C ILE A 149 -19.14 0.26 -7.49
N TRP A 150 -19.68 1.34 -6.94
CA TRP A 150 -19.13 2.05 -5.79
C TRP A 150 -20.04 1.85 -4.59
N SER A 151 -19.47 1.58 -3.42
CA SER A 151 -20.19 1.69 -2.16
C SER A 151 -19.97 3.07 -1.57
N ILE A 152 -21.06 3.74 -1.21
CA ILE A 152 -21.06 4.92 -0.34
C ILE A 152 -21.37 4.42 1.08
N THR A 153 -20.56 4.84 2.05
CA THR A 153 -20.77 4.54 3.46
C THR A 153 -20.87 5.84 4.23
N LEU A 154 -21.97 6.07 4.95
CA LEU A 154 -22.14 7.20 5.87
C LEU A 154 -22.17 6.64 7.29
N THR A 155 -21.35 7.17 8.19
CA THR A 155 -21.36 6.80 9.61
C THR A 155 -21.50 8.03 10.49
N ASP A 156 -22.54 8.06 11.32
CA ASP A 156 -22.70 9.10 12.33
C ASP A 156 -21.70 8.92 13.48
N ILE A 157 -21.03 9.99 13.89
CA ILE A 157 -19.95 9.93 14.88
C ILE A 157 -20.46 9.53 16.27
N VAL A 158 -21.65 9.98 16.67
CA VAL A 158 -22.14 9.84 18.05
C VAL A 158 -22.83 8.50 18.27
N THR A 159 -23.73 8.15 17.36
CA THR A 159 -24.52 6.93 17.43
C THR A 159 -23.80 5.73 16.83
N CYS A 160 -22.75 5.97 16.04
CA CYS A 160 -22.11 4.97 15.19
C CYS A 160 -23.10 4.30 14.21
N TRP A 161 -24.23 4.94 13.91
CA TRP A 161 -25.18 4.44 12.91
C TRP A 161 -24.55 4.52 11.53
N THR A 162 -24.52 3.39 10.81
CA THR A 162 -23.94 3.30 9.48
C THR A 162 -24.99 2.96 8.43
N GLU A 163 -24.98 3.72 7.34
CA GLU A 163 -25.79 3.48 6.14
C GLU A 163 -24.91 3.25 4.92
N ASN A 164 -25.22 2.22 4.15
CA ASN A 164 -24.50 1.87 2.92
C ASN A 164 -25.42 1.95 1.69
N ARG A 165 -24.89 2.45 0.58
CA ARG A 165 -25.56 2.44 -0.73
C ARG A 165 -24.60 2.01 -1.83
N GLY A 166 -25.11 1.25 -2.80
CA GLY A 166 -24.40 0.95 -4.04
C GLY A 166 -24.76 1.96 -5.12
N VAL A 167 -23.76 2.48 -5.84
CA VAL A 167 -23.96 3.34 -7.01
C VAL A 167 -23.22 2.74 -8.19
N TRP A 168 -23.84 2.76 -9.36
CA TRP A 168 -23.15 2.46 -10.61
C TRP A 168 -22.27 3.67 -10.97
N ASN A 169 -20.95 3.50 -10.91
CA ASN A 169 -19.96 4.56 -11.06
C ASN A 169 -19.98 5.67 -9.99
N LYS A 170 -18.90 6.47 -9.96
CA LYS A 170 -18.77 7.64 -9.08
C LYS A 170 -19.29 8.93 -9.73
N GLY A 171 -20.45 8.84 -10.40
CA GLY A 171 -21.10 10.03 -10.97
C GLY A 171 -21.71 10.88 -9.86
N ALA A 172 -21.51 12.21 -9.89
CA ALA A 172 -22.01 13.12 -8.87
C ALA A 172 -23.54 13.02 -8.68
N GLU A 173 -24.29 12.84 -9.77
CA GLU A 173 -25.74 12.72 -9.73
C GLU A 173 -26.22 11.48 -8.97
N GLY A 174 -25.68 10.30 -9.30
CA GLY A 174 -26.03 9.04 -8.62
C GLY A 174 -25.63 9.04 -7.14
N VAL A 175 -24.50 9.66 -6.80
CA VAL A 175 -24.07 9.83 -5.40
C VAL A 175 -25.05 10.71 -4.63
N VAL A 176 -25.44 11.87 -5.20
CA VAL A 176 -26.39 12.80 -4.57
C VAL A 176 -27.77 12.17 -4.39
N GLU A 177 -28.25 11.40 -5.36
CA GLU A 177 -29.52 10.68 -5.26
C GLU A 177 -29.50 9.69 -4.08
N GLN A 178 -28.43 8.89 -3.95
CA GLN A 178 -28.31 7.95 -2.85
C GLN A 178 -28.19 8.65 -1.49
N ILE A 179 -27.45 9.76 -1.39
CA ILE A 179 -27.36 10.54 -0.15
C ILE A 179 -28.76 11.05 0.26
N LYS A 180 -29.54 11.60 -0.67
CA LYS A 180 -30.93 12.01 -0.42
C LYS A 180 -31.82 10.84 0.00
N ALA A 181 -31.57 9.65 -0.51
CA ALA A 181 -32.30 8.46 -0.11
C ALA A 181 -31.92 8.00 1.32
N ILE A 182 -30.65 8.14 1.71
CA ILE A 182 -30.20 7.89 3.09
C ILE A 182 -30.82 8.90 4.04
N GLU A 183 -30.78 10.19 3.71
CA GLU A 183 -31.32 11.27 4.56
C GLU A 183 -32.78 11.05 4.94
N LYS A 184 -33.59 10.45 4.05
CA LYS A 184 -35.01 10.15 4.30
C LYS A 184 -35.26 9.02 5.29
N ILE A 185 -34.28 8.14 5.53
CA ILE A 185 -34.46 6.96 6.38
C ILE A 185 -33.70 7.05 7.70
N LEU A 186 -32.78 8.01 7.83
CA LEU A 186 -32.03 8.19 9.06
C LEU A 186 -32.97 8.49 10.23
N PRO A 187 -32.73 7.88 11.41
CA PRO A 187 -33.56 8.12 12.59
C PRO A 187 -33.30 9.48 13.26
N PHE A 188 -32.44 10.31 12.65
CA PHE A 188 -32.04 11.64 13.12
C PHE A 188 -31.83 12.57 11.92
N GLN A 189 -31.87 13.87 12.18
CA GLN A 189 -31.58 14.88 11.17
C GLN A 189 -30.08 14.92 10.85
N LEU A 190 -29.75 15.03 9.57
CA LEU A 190 -28.38 15.28 9.14
C LEU A 190 -28.02 16.76 9.38
N LEU A 191 -27.05 17.00 10.28
CA LEU A 191 -26.56 18.31 10.71
C LEU A 191 -25.20 18.66 10.10
N GLY A 192 -24.38 17.65 9.79
CA GLY A 192 -23.07 17.83 9.18
C GLY A 192 -22.65 16.61 8.37
N PHE A 193 -21.90 16.87 7.31
CA PHE A 193 -21.42 15.87 6.37
C PHE A 193 -19.96 16.18 6.04
N ASP A 194 -19.06 15.25 6.33
CA ASP A 194 -17.64 15.32 6.01
C ASP A 194 -17.32 14.16 5.10
N CYS A 195 -16.67 14.48 4.00
CA CYS A 195 -16.16 13.50 3.07
C CYS A 195 -14.71 13.82 2.80
N ASP A 196 -13.87 12.80 2.81
CA ASP A 196 -12.52 12.98 2.29
C ASP A 196 -12.60 13.34 0.80
N ASN A 197 -11.62 14.12 0.31
CA ASN A 197 -11.69 14.76 -1.01
C ASN A 197 -11.80 13.71 -2.14
N GLY A 198 -13.03 13.31 -2.47
CA GLY A 198 -13.38 12.63 -3.69
C GLY A 198 -13.03 13.53 -4.87
N LEU A 199 -12.34 12.97 -5.87
CA LEU A 199 -11.97 13.68 -7.08
C LEU A 199 -13.19 14.37 -7.71
N ARG A 200 -12.97 15.61 -8.13
CA ARG A 200 -13.75 16.30 -9.17
C ARG A 200 -13.57 15.59 -10.52
#